data_AF-M5V9R1-F1
#
_entry.id   AF-M5V9R1-F1
#
_cell.length_a   1.000
_cell.length_b   1.000
_cell.length_c   1.000
_cell.angle_alpha   90.00
_cell.angle_beta   90.00
_cell.angle_gamma   90.00
#
_symmetry.space_group_name_H-M   'P 1'
#
loop_
_entity.id
_entity.type
_entity.pdbx_description
1 polymer ?
#
loop_
_entity_poly.entity_id
_entity_poly.type
_entity_poly.pdbx_seq_one_letter_code
_entity_poly.pdbx_strand_id
1 'polypeptide(L)'
;MKQELTYQDGSSNKFWNIEVSGNSFTVTYGKIGTSGQTQTKTFDNEDKCLKEAQKLLSEKLKKGYQGTGEVVASTSSPKSAKNKTEIPEIKSAQTKQTTETNGKVASHEIQKTHSQNGTHTIEEKKLKEPIERTLGLSKEELSVRFNIAAILPKEKPQSFDLKTRIEQLSSLKQGINWWNVDWTDQNIPLFMTKQEAHFWFLALTCMKNLDDDYKEKKNKQIIQELQNFLGSQTIDGNLTLEKAMDLLGRKENDWKEKRTTPPSYIAIPFYTLFGLEKTIHFLATYNYPEGVKTRDFTNGSYYEGFTRLLPILDESERKLSKELILPHLKPTEMEYGENIAPFLIALDLGMKEELLPVVESWGAKKPNTLTLYDNAKYRKNIIFLLEDSEVVKRNMRKIGYQLESVDELKRWLGITGYSDLEWAALSVKTVFHDYDNEPHKEMLKLFRNIKAPEAAKPMLYLYAIPKLASETKHWFIENPYFAIEGLVPAVLDGDKKISELAIDILQSLFARGYGDVIVRESQKHSEEIRETIKNEILENSTLMAEPFHDSNTPAWLSDAVKSVPKGKAISWVVPEELPPILVQKKKLSVPQIAACCPS
;
A
#
# COMPACT_ATOMS: atom_id res chain seq x y z
N MET A 1 2.73 26.56 -7.83
CA MET A 1 3.22 25.79 -9.01
C MET A 1 3.88 26.77 -9.96
N LYS A 2 5.10 26.50 -10.46
CA LYS A 2 5.76 27.33 -11.48
C LYS A 2 6.36 26.40 -12.55
N GLN A 3 6.15 26.70 -13.84
CA GLN A 3 6.64 25.87 -14.94
C GLN A 3 7.08 26.73 -16.12
N GLU A 4 8.29 26.49 -16.61
CA GLU A 4 8.89 27.20 -17.74
C GLU A 4 9.16 26.22 -18.89
N LEU A 5 8.62 26.54 -20.07
CA LEU A 5 8.73 25.74 -21.27
C LEU A 5 9.30 26.57 -22.42
N THR A 6 10.07 25.91 -23.29
CA THR A 6 10.60 26.51 -24.51
C THR A 6 10.16 25.72 -25.75
N TYR A 7 10.07 26.39 -26.89
CA TYR A 7 9.73 25.77 -28.17
C TYR A 7 10.66 26.32 -29.25
N GLN A 8 11.38 25.42 -29.91
CA GLN A 8 12.34 25.73 -30.97
C GLN A 8 11.99 24.95 -32.23
N ASP A 9 11.71 25.65 -33.33
CA ASP A 9 11.50 25.05 -34.65
C ASP A 9 11.89 26.04 -35.77
N GLY A 10 12.91 25.68 -36.56
CA GLY A 10 13.38 26.39 -37.76
C GLY A 10 13.71 27.88 -37.60
N SER A 11 12.67 28.73 -37.53
CA SER A 11 12.74 30.19 -37.35
C SER A 11 12.07 30.70 -36.07
N SER A 12 11.41 29.82 -35.31
CA SER A 12 10.67 30.13 -34.08
C SER A 12 11.46 29.71 -32.85
N ASN A 13 11.73 30.65 -31.96
CA ASN A 13 12.31 30.40 -30.64
C ASN A 13 11.47 31.11 -29.58
N LYS A 14 10.60 30.37 -28.88
CA LYS A 14 9.57 30.91 -28.00
C LYS A 14 9.67 30.34 -26.59
N PHE A 15 9.33 31.14 -25.59
CA PHE A 15 9.15 30.68 -24.21
C PHE A 15 7.70 30.83 -23.77
N TRP A 16 7.31 30.01 -22.80
CA TRP A 16 6.02 30.04 -22.13
C TRP A 16 6.22 29.62 -20.67
N ASN A 17 5.78 30.45 -19.75
CA ASN A 17 5.85 30.24 -18.30
C ASN A 17 4.43 30.30 -17.73
N ILE A 18 4.15 29.49 -16.71
CA ILE A 18 2.97 29.62 -15.87
C ILE A 18 3.35 29.57 -14.39
N GLU A 19 2.84 30.52 -13.62
CA GLU A 19 3.01 30.61 -12.17
C GLU A 19 1.64 30.70 -11.48
N VAL A 20 1.35 29.76 -10.58
CA VAL A 20 0.11 29.68 -9.80
C VAL A 20 0.37 30.17 -8.38
N SER A 21 -0.40 31.15 -7.94
CA SER A 21 -0.38 31.73 -6.60
C SER A 21 -1.81 31.85 -6.06
N GLY A 22 -2.12 31.03 -5.06
CA GLY A 22 -3.48 30.89 -4.50
C GLY A 22 -4.51 30.52 -5.56
N ASN A 23 -5.61 31.27 -5.63
CA ASN A 23 -6.69 31.08 -6.58
C ASN A 23 -6.46 31.77 -7.95
N SER A 24 -5.24 32.18 -8.27
CA SER A 24 -4.90 32.81 -9.54
C SER A 24 -3.65 32.21 -10.17
N PHE A 25 -3.56 32.25 -11.50
CA PHE A 25 -2.32 31.95 -12.20
C PHE A 25 -1.96 33.08 -13.16
N THR A 26 -0.67 33.21 -13.42
CA THR A 26 -0.09 34.15 -14.35
C THR A 26 0.71 33.39 -15.40
N VAL A 27 0.37 33.58 -16.68
CA VAL A 27 1.06 33.00 -17.82
C VAL A 27 1.87 34.08 -18.51
N THR A 28 3.16 33.83 -18.77
CA THR A 28 4.04 34.75 -19.51
C THR A 28 4.59 34.04 -20.75
N TYR A 29 4.43 34.61 -21.95
CA TYR A 29 4.91 33.99 -23.19
C TYR A 29 5.49 35.00 -24.17
N GLY A 30 6.46 34.57 -24.98
CA GLY A 30 7.12 35.47 -25.93
C GLY A 30 8.20 34.79 -26.75
N LYS A 31 8.92 35.59 -27.55
CA LYS A 31 10.15 35.13 -28.21
C LYS A 31 11.28 35.14 -27.19
N ILE A 32 12.13 34.10 -27.18
CA ILE A 32 13.29 34.05 -26.27
C ILE A 32 14.18 35.28 -26.51
N GLY A 33 14.56 35.97 -25.43
CA GLY A 33 15.30 37.24 -25.47
C GLY A 33 14.43 38.51 -25.44
N THR A 34 13.11 38.39 -25.30
CA THR A 34 12.18 39.51 -25.10
C THR A 34 11.47 39.39 -23.75
N SER A 35 10.92 40.48 -23.21
CA SER A 35 10.15 40.46 -21.95
C SER A 35 8.83 39.66 -22.04
N GLY A 36 8.36 39.32 -23.24
CA GLY A 36 7.11 38.58 -23.46
C GLY A 36 5.84 39.37 -23.12
N GLN A 37 4.71 38.68 -23.13
CA GLN A 37 3.40 39.16 -22.70
C GLN A 37 2.92 38.34 -21.52
N THR A 38 2.27 38.99 -20.55
CA THR A 38 1.77 38.36 -19.33
C THR A 38 0.25 38.43 -19.27
N GLN A 39 -0.39 37.32 -18.91
CA GLN A 39 -1.84 37.21 -18.69
C GLN A 39 -2.12 36.55 -17.34
N THR A 40 -2.87 37.22 -16.48
CA THR A 40 -3.29 36.69 -15.17
C THR A 40 -4.76 36.32 -15.19
N LYS A 41 -5.11 35.16 -14.64
CA LYS A 41 -6.48 34.68 -14.52
C LYS A 41 -6.76 34.21 -13.09
N THR A 42 -7.86 34.68 -12.51
CA THR A 42 -8.30 34.36 -11.15
C THR A 42 -9.55 33.49 -11.19
N PHE A 43 -9.67 32.57 -10.24
CA PHE A 43 -10.73 31.56 -10.13
C PHE A 43 -11.38 31.59 -8.76
N ASP A 44 -12.55 30.96 -8.64
CA ASP A 44 -13.32 30.92 -7.38
C ASP A 44 -12.57 30.21 -6.25
N ASN A 45 -11.73 29.23 -6.57
CA ASN A 45 -10.94 28.47 -5.60
C ASN A 45 -9.63 27.96 -6.20
N GLU A 46 -8.72 27.53 -5.32
CA GLU A 46 -7.36 27.08 -5.68
C GLU A 46 -7.39 25.81 -6.54
N ASP A 47 -8.29 24.87 -6.27
CA ASP A 47 -8.40 23.60 -7.01
C ASP A 47 -8.78 23.81 -8.48
N LYS A 48 -9.73 24.72 -8.76
CA LYS A 48 -10.10 25.08 -10.15
C LYS A 48 -8.94 25.76 -10.86
N CYS A 49 -8.21 26.63 -10.15
CA CYS A 49 -7.03 27.32 -10.67
C CYS A 49 -5.93 26.32 -11.09
N LEU A 50 -5.62 25.36 -10.21
CA LEU A 50 -4.61 24.33 -10.46
C LEU A 50 -5.01 23.39 -11.61
N LYS A 51 -6.27 22.94 -11.68
CA LYS A 51 -6.76 22.09 -12.78
C LYS A 51 -6.63 22.78 -14.14
N GLU A 52 -7.00 24.06 -14.22
CA GLU A 52 -6.91 24.81 -15.48
C GLU A 52 -5.45 25.10 -15.86
N ALA A 53 -4.58 25.38 -14.87
CA ALA A 53 -3.14 25.54 -15.10
C ALA A 53 -2.48 24.25 -15.63
N GLN A 54 -2.82 23.08 -15.06
CA GLN A 54 -2.32 21.78 -15.52
C GLN A 54 -2.83 21.42 -16.93
N LYS A 55 -4.05 21.80 -17.26
CA LYS A 55 -4.61 21.65 -18.61
C LYS A 55 -3.81 22.45 -19.64
N LEU A 56 -3.53 23.73 -19.35
CA LEU A 56 -2.71 24.58 -20.22
C LEU A 56 -1.29 24.03 -20.39
N LEU A 57 -0.68 23.54 -19.31
CA LEU A 57 0.64 22.89 -19.37
C LEU A 57 0.61 21.67 -20.31
N SER A 58 -0.37 20.80 -20.16
CA SER A 58 -0.53 19.59 -20.98
C SER A 58 -0.76 19.92 -22.46
N GLU A 59 -1.55 20.96 -22.75
CA GLU A 59 -1.75 21.45 -24.12
C GLU A 59 -0.46 22.00 -24.75
N LYS A 60 0.41 22.64 -23.96
CA LYS A 60 1.71 23.14 -24.46
C LYS A 60 2.71 22.02 -24.71
N LEU A 61 2.80 21.05 -23.80
CA LEU A 61 3.64 19.86 -23.99
C LEU A 61 3.22 19.07 -25.24
N LYS A 62 1.91 18.89 -25.47
CA LYS A 62 1.39 18.27 -26.70
C LYS A 62 1.72 19.04 -27.98
N LYS A 63 1.93 20.36 -27.89
CA LYS A 63 2.35 21.23 -29.01
C LYS A 63 3.87 21.25 -29.22
N GLY A 64 4.62 20.38 -28.53
CA GLY A 64 6.06 20.23 -28.69
C GLY A 64 6.89 21.21 -27.86
N TYR A 65 6.28 21.95 -26.93
CA TYR A 65 7.05 22.72 -25.95
C TYR A 65 7.77 21.77 -24.99
N GLN A 66 9.02 22.05 -24.67
CA GLN A 66 9.89 21.22 -23.83
C GLN A 66 10.22 21.97 -22.54
N GLY A 67 10.18 21.26 -21.40
CA GLY A 67 10.52 21.83 -20.11
C GLY A 67 12.01 22.06 -19.98
N THR A 68 12.41 23.25 -19.54
CA THR A 68 13.80 23.53 -19.18
C THR A 68 14.04 23.01 -17.76
N GLY A 69 14.82 21.93 -17.65
CA GLY A 69 15.33 21.48 -16.37
C GLY A 69 16.39 22.42 -15.85
N GLU A 70 16.02 23.30 -14.91
CA GLU A 70 16.89 23.80 -13.84
C GLU A 70 16.04 24.53 -12.79
N VAL A 71 16.17 24.09 -11.54
CA VAL A 71 15.53 24.69 -10.37
C VAL A 71 16.31 25.95 -10.03
N VAL A 72 15.71 27.13 -10.21
CA VAL A 72 16.24 28.37 -9.64
C VAL A 72 15.22 28.98 -8.70
N ALA A 73 15.47 28.77 -7.40
CA ALA A 73 14.82 29.49 -6.31
C ALA A 73 15.29 30.94 -6.33
N SER A 74 14.36 31.90 -6.23
CA SER A 74 14.65 33.26 -5.75
C SER A 74 13.38 33.95 -5.27
N THR A 75 13.48 34.39 -4.02
CA THR A 75 12.61 35.21 -3.19
C THR A 75 12.28 36.59 -3.78
N SER A 76 11.05 37.09 -3.55
CA SER A 76 10.75 38.39 -2.90
C SER A 76 9.30 38.88 -3.17
N SER A 77 8.68 39.39 -2.10
CA SER A 77 7.32 39.95 -2.04
C SER A 77 7.29 41.47 -2.42
N PRO A 78 6.17 42.21 -2.28
CA PRO A 78 5.41 42.81 -3.37
C PRO A 78 5.48 44.36 -3.42
N LYS A 79 5.15 45.00 -4.56
CA LYS A 79 4.73 46.42 -4.57
C LYS A 79 3.83 46.82 -5.75
N SER A 80 2.80 47.58 -5.37
CA SER A 80 1.71 48.20 -6.13
C SER A 80 2.11 49.05 -7.36
N ALA A 81 1.25 49.12 -8.40
CA ALA A 81 0.41 50.31 -8.70
C ALA A 81 -0.41 50.23 -10.02
N LYS A 82 -1.73 50.48 -9.86
CA LYS A 82 -2.79 51.07 -10.72
C LYS A 82 -2.50 51.51 -12.19
N ASN A 83 -3.36 51.08 -13.11
CA ASN A 83 -4.40 51.84 -13.86
C ASN A 83 -4.87 51.02 -15.09
N LYS A 84 -6.16 50.63 -15.22
CA LYS A 84 -7.37 51.33 -15.71
C LYS A 84 -7.60 51.18 -17.24
N THR A 85 -8.82 50.72 -17.58
CA THR A 85 -9.54 50.93 -18.87
C THR A 85 -9.14 49.93 -20.00
N GLU A 86 -9.96 49.25 -20.80
CA GLU A 86 -11.35 49.39 -21.27
C GLU A 86 -11.81 48.06 -21.92
N ILE A 87 -13.12 47.81 -21.97
CA ILE A 87 -13.80 46.74 -22.73
C ILE A 87 -14.07 47.27 -24.16
N PRO A 88 -14.11 46.41 -25.21
CA PRO A 88 -15.40 46.23 -25.87
C PRO A 88 -15.71 44.77 -26.28
N GLU A 89 -17.00 44.45 -26.11
CA GLU A 89 -17.71 43.32 -26.72
C GLU A 89 -17.73 43.41 -28.25
N ILE A 90 -17.65 42.27 -28.95
CA ILE A 90 -18.36 42.08 -30.24
C ILE A 90 -18.98 40.67 -30.28
N LYS A 91 -20.29 40.67 -30.54
CA LYS A 91 -21.19 39.55 -30.82
C LYS A 91 -21.07 39.06 -32.27
N SER A 92 -21.21 37.75 -32.48
CA SER A 92 -21.82 37.09 -33.67
C SER A 92 -21.77 35.57 -33.41
N ALA A 93 -22.84 34.83 -33.07
CA ALA A 93 -24.05 34.49 -33.84
C ALA A 93 -23.79 33.82 -35.21
N GLN A 94 -24.45 32.65 -35.40
CA GLN A 94 -24.84 32.00 -36.67
C GLN A 94 -23.75 31.18 -37.42
N THR A 95 -23.96 29.97 -37.98
CA THR A 95 -25.14 29.08 -38.18
C THR A 95 -24.68 27.65 -38.52
N LYS A 96 -25.54 26.67 -38.24
CA LYS A 96 -25.61 25.32 -38.82
C LYS A 96 -25.76 25.32 -40.36
N GLN A 97 -25.14 24.34 -41.01
CA GLN A 97 -25.56 23.64 -42.26
C GLN A 97 -24.85 22.27 -42.20
N THR A 98 -25.48 21.11 -41.95
CA THR A 98 -26.37 20.28 -42.81
C THR A 98 -26.04 20.30 -44.30
N THR A 99 -25.40 19.22 -44.75
CA THR A 99 -25.56 18.65 -46.10
C THR A 99 -25.48 17.14 -45.99
N GLU A 100 -26.62 16.50 -46.27
CA GLU A 100 -26.75 15.09 -46.62
C GLU A 100 -26.15 14.86 -48.01
N THR A 101 -25.49 13.73 -48.20
CA THR A 101 -25.37 13.09 -49.52
C THR A 101 -25.51 11.59 -49.37
N ASN A 102 -26.60 11.08 -49.97
CA ASN A 102 -26.89 9.66 -50.19
C ASN A 102 -25.92 9.07 -51.23
N GLY A 103 -25.44 7.86 -50.98
CA GLY A 103 -24.76 7.00 -51.94
C GLY A 103 -24.91 5.53 -51.56
N LYS A 104 -25.95 4.89 -52.10
CA LYS A 104 -26.18 3.43 -52.07
C LYS A 104 -25.10 2.70 -52.88
N VAL A 105 -24.50 1.63 -52.35
CA VAL A 105 -24.21 0.39 -53.11
C VAL A 105 -24.28 -0.85 -52.20
N ALA A 106 -25.23 -1.72 -52.56
CA ALA A 106 -25.36 -3.17 -52.43
C ALA A 106 -24.80 -3.96 -51.22
N SER A 107 -25.77 -4.56 -50.54
CA SER A 107 -25.79 -5.72 -49.66
C SER A 107 -25.38 -7.05 -50.29
N HIS A 108 -24.88 -7.98 -49.47
CA HIS A 108 -25.03 -9.42 -49.66
C HIS A 108 -25.73 -10.01 -48.43
N GLU A 109 -26.81 -10.75 -48.71
CA GLU A 109 -27.74 -11.38 -47.79
C GLU A 109 -27.14 -12.64 -47.17
N ILE A 110 -27.36 -12.84 -45.86
CA ILE A 110 -27.51 -14.18 -45.29
C ILE A 110 -28.79 -14.18 -44.43
N GLN A 111 -29.53 -15.26 -44.60
CA GLN A 111 -30.97 -15.41 -44.44
C GLN A 111 -31.43 -15.38 -42.97
N LYS A 112 -32.55 -14.67 -42.74
CA LYS A 112 -33.41 -14.80 -41.56
C LYS A 112 -34.34 -16.01 -41.77
N THR A 113 -34.39 -16.92 -40.80
CA THR A 113 -35.56 -17.76 -40.57
C THR A 113 -36.23 -17.31 -39.27
N HIS A 114 -37.52 -16.98 -39.38
CA HIS A 114 -38.40 -16.63 -38.28
C HIS A 114 -38.72 -17.86 -37.41
N SER A 115 -38.73 -17.67 -36.09
CA SER A 115 -39.74 -18.31 -35.24
C SER A 115 -40.14 -17.34 -34.14
N GLN A 116 -41.42 -16.95 -34.14
CA GLN A 116 -42.08 -16.19 -33.09
C GLN A 116 -42.63 -17.17 -32.06
N ASN A 117 -42.31 -16.98 -30.78
CA ASN A 117 -43.28 -16.82 -29.67
C ASN A 117 -42.60 -17.05 -28.31
N GLY A 118 -42.91 -16.16 -27.36
CA GLY A 118 -42.57 -16.31 -25.96
C GLY A 118 -41.95 -15.06 -25.35
N THR A 119 -42.79 -14.05 -25.08
CA THR A 119 -42.46 -12.91 -24.21
C THR A 119 -42.08 -13.39 -22.81
N HIS A 120 -40.79 -13.64 -22.61
CA HIS A 120 -40.13 -13.35 -21.34
C HIS A 120 -39.18 -12.20 -21.60
N THR A 121 -39.56 -11.01 -21.12
CA THR A 121 -38.69 -9.86 -21.05
C THR A 121 -37.56 -10.20 -20.09
N ILE A 122 -36.51 -10.85 -20.59
CA ILE A 122 -35.19 -10.70 -20.00
C ILE A 122 -34.87 -9.25 -20.28
N GLU A 123 -34.87 -8.42 -19.24
CA GLU A 123 -34.34 -7.07 -19.34
C GLU A 123 -32.96 -7.20 -19.99
N GLU A 124 -32.84 -6.78 -21.25
CA GLU A 124 -31.57 -6.38 -21.83
C GLU A 124 -31.05 -5.30 -20.90
N LYS A 125 -30.24 -5.70 -19.91
CA LYS A 125 -29.42 -4.79 -19.13
C LYS A 125 -28.54 -4.09 -20.16
N LYS A 126 -29.01 -2.93 -20.63
CA LYS A 126 -28.26 -1.95 -21.39
C LYS A 126 -26.84 -1.96 -20.85
N LEU A 127 -25.87 -2.22 -21.73
CA LEU A 127 -24.45 -2.18 -21.40
C LEU A 127 -24.20 -0.93 -20.57
N LYS A 128 -23.98 -1.11 -19.26
CA LYS A 128 -23.53 -0.02 -18.40
C LYS A 128 -22.27 0.51 -19.06
N GLU A 129 -22.18 1.83 -19.16
CA GLU A 129 -20.96 2.55 -19.54
C GLU A 129 -19.74 1.89 -18.88
N PRO A 130 -18.59 1.79 -19.58
CA PRO A 130 -17.43 1.08 -19.06
C PRO A 130 -17.11 1.61 -17.66
N ILE A 131 -17.23 0.73 -16.67
CA ILE A 131 -16.92 1.03 -15.29
C ILE A 131 -15.48 1.55 -15.26
N GLU A 132 -15.24 2.70 -14.63
CA GLU A 132 -13.89 3.24 -14.57
C GLU A 132 -12.97 2.28 -13.83
N ARG A 133 -11.81 2.02 -14.42
CA ARG A 133 -10.76 1.18 -13.83
C ARG A 133 -10.31 1.80 -12.52
N THR A 134 -10.28 1.02 -11.45
CA THR A 134 -9.89 1.52 -10.12
C THR A 134 -9.21 0.45 -9.27
N LEU A 135 -8.30 0.87 -8.38
CA LEU A 135 -7.73 0.03 -7.34
C LEU A 135 -8.65 -0.10 -6.11
N GLY A 136 -9.82 0.54 -6.12
CA GLY A 136 -10.75 0.52 -4.99
C GLY A 136 -10.25 1.32 -3.79
N LEU A 137 -9.28 2.21 -3.99
CA LEU A 137 -8.67 3.08 -2.99
C LEU A 137 -8.90 4.55 -3.35
N SER A 138 -9.09 5.37 -2.33
CA SER A 138 -9.12 6.83 -2.48
C SER A 138 -7.77 7.38 -2.95
N LYS A 139 -7.75 8.61 -3.47
CA LYS A 139 -6.50 9.26 -3.89
C LYS A 139 -5.56 9.43 -2.70
N GLU A 140 -6.11 9.70 -1.53
CA GLU A 140 -5.39 9.86 -0.28
C GLU A 140 -4.72 8.54 0.13
N GLU A 141 -5.44 7.42 0.06
CA GLU A 141 -4.90 6.09 0.35
C GLU A 141 -3.80 5.65 -0.62
N LEU A 142 -3.94 5.97 -1.92
CA LEU A 142 -2.91 5.70 -2.92
C LEU A 142 -1.69 6.62 -2.78
N SER A 143 -1.90 7.81 -2.19
CA SER A 143 -0.85 8.80 -1.92
C SER A 143 -0.18 8.61 -0.56
N VAL A 144 -0.57 7.59 0.22
CA VAL A 144 0.17 7.22 1.44
C VAL A 144 1.57 6.79 1.02
N ARG A 145 2.51 7.68 1.26
CA ARG A 145 3.93 7.55 0.96
C ARG A 145 4.71 7.53 2.27
N PHE A 146 5.97 7.12 2.20
CA PHE A 146 6.84 7.25 3.35
C PHE A 146 6.97 8.74 3.71
N ASN A 147 6.59 9.09 4.94
CA ASN A 147 6.70 10.46 5.46
C ASN A 147 7.71 10.48 6.60
N ILE A 148 8.73 11.32 6.45
CA ILE A 148 9.64 11.63 7.55
C ILE A 148 8.83 12.36 8.63
N ALA A 149 9.03 12.00 9.90
CA ALA A 149 8.33 12.64 11.01
C ALA A 149 8.44 14.18 10.95
N ALA A 150 7.35 14.88 11.22
CA ALA A 150 7.34 16.34 11.23
C ALA A 150 8.27 16.89 12.32
N ILE A 151 8.89 18.04 12.06
CA ILE A 151 9.71 18.74 13.05
C ILE A 151 8.77 19.43 14.05
N LEU A 152 8.97 19.16 15.34
CA LEU A 152 8.32 19.82 16.44
C LEU A 152 9.15 21.03 16.89
N PRO A 153 8.52 22.16 17.27
CA PRO A 153 9.23 23.27 17.87
C PRO A 153 9.98 22.84 19.13
N LYS A 154 11.23 23.27 19.29
CA LYS A 154 12.02 23.00 20.50
C LYS A 154 11.38 23.75 21.69
N GLU A 155 10.89 23.01 22.67
CA GLU A 155 10.31 23.57 23.89
C GLU A 155 11.37 23.77 24.98
N LYS A 156 11.14 24.74 25.86
CA LYS A 156 11.98 24.88 27.05
C LYS A 156 11.70 23.73 28.02
N PRO A 157 12.74 23.07 28.56
CA PRO A 157 12.55 22.03 29.57
C PRO A 157 11.71 22.52 30.75
N GLN A 158 10.86 21.65 31.27
CA GLN A 158 10.11 21.90 32.50
C GLN A 158 11.05 21.94 33.71
N SER A 159 10.56 22.48 34.83
CA SER A 159 11.29 22.47 36.10
C SER A 159 11.50 21.02 36.56
N PHE A 160 12.75 20.68 36.88
CA PHE A 160 13.12 19.37 37.38
C PHE A 160 13.13 19.36 38.91
N ASP A 161 12.22 18.59 39.52
CA ASP A 161 12.24 18.29 40.96
C ASP A 161 12.65 16.85 41.20
N LEU A 162 13.85 16.66 41.75
CA LEU A 162 14.46 15.35 41.95
C LEU A 162 13.60 14.45 42.86
N LYS A 163 13.05 15.02 43.94
CA LYS A 163 12.30 14.24 44.93
C LYS A 163 11.00 13.70 44.33
N THR A 164 10.24 14.55 43.64
CA THR A 164 9.02 14.15 42.93
C THR A 164 9.31 13.07 41.89
N ARG A 165 10.39 13.20 41.12
CA ARG A 165 10.78 12.21 40.12
C ARG A 165 11.18 10.86 40.72
N ILE A 166 11.88 10.85 41.87
CA ILE A 166 12.19 9.61 42.60
C ILE A 166 10.90 8.95 43.10
N GLU A 167 9.99 9.72 43.70
CA GLU A 167 8.71 9.19 44.21
C GLU A 167 7.85 8.59 43.10
N GLN A 168 7.85 9.20 41.91
CA GLN A 168 7.10 8.73 40.73
C GLN A 168 7.46 7.29 40.32
N LEU A 169 8.72 6.86 40.51
CA LEU A 169 9.19 5.50 40.17
C LEU A 169 8.47 4.39 40.95
N SER A 170 7.76 4.72 42.04
CA SER A 170 6.93 3.78 42.79
C SER A 170 5.82 3.14 41.95
N SER A 171 5.47 3.77 40.83
CA SER A 171 4.45 3.31 39.89
C SER A 171 4.97 2.32 38.83
N LEU A 172 6.27 2.01 38.81
CA LEU A 172 6.87 1.08 37.86
C LEU A 172 6.27 -0.33 38.00
N LYS A 173 6.04 -0.97 36.86
CA LYS A 173 5.43 -2.30 36.75
C LYS A 173 6.30 -3.21 35.88
N GLN A 174 6.06 -4.50 35.98
CA GLN A 174 6.66 -5.47 35.07
C GLN A 174 6.11 -5.27 33.65
N GLY A 175 6.98 -5.41 32.64
CA GLY A 175 6.56 -5.41 31.23
C GLY A 175 5.98 -6.75 30.78
N ILE A 176 5.71 -6.88 29.48
CA ILE A 176 5.06 -8.07 28.87
C ILE A 176 5.87 -9.37 29.08
N ASN A 177 7.17 -9.27 29.31
CA ASN A 177 8.07 -10.40 29.59
C ASN A 177 8.73 -10.29 30.97
N TRP A 178 9.02 -11.44 31.58
CA TRP A 178 9.52 -11.56 32.97
C TRP A 178 10.90 -10.94 33.28
N TRP A 179 11.51 -10.22 32.33
CA TRP A 179 12.83 -9.60 32.46
C TRP A 179 12.86 -8.12 32.08
N ASN A 180 11.71 -7.48 31.84
CA ASN A 180 11.63 -6.07 31.46
C ASN A 180 10.76 -5.26 32.43
N VAL A 181 10.94 -3.94 32.37
CA VAL A 181 10.19 -2.95 33.15
C VAL A 181 9.37 -2.09 32.20
N ASP A 182 8.12 -1.83 32.54
CA ASP A 182 7.26 -0.91 31.79
C ASP A 182 7.52 0.53 32.25
N TRP A 183 7.96 1.37 31.30
CA TRP A 183 8.28 2.78 31.53
C TRP A 183 7.19 3.73 31.01
N THR A 184 6.11 3.21 30.44
CA THR A 184 5.07 4.00 29.74
C THR A 184 4.43 5.03 30.66
N ASP A 185 4.15 4.67 31.91
CA ASP A 185 3.51 5.54 32.90
C ASP A 185 4.48 6.58 33.53
N GLN A 186 5.77 6.57 33.17
CA GLN A 186 6.78 7.44 33.80
C GLN A 186 6.86 8.84 33.19
N ASN A 187 6.13 9.13 32.10
CA ASN A 187 6.08 10.46 31.47
C ASN A 187 7.48 11.06 31.26
N ILE A 188 8.41 10.26 30.71
CA ILE A 188 9.79 10.69 30.44
C ILE A 188 9.72 11.83 29.40
N PRO A 189 10.17 13.05 29.75
CA PRO A 189 10.02 14.19 28.88
C PRO A 189 10.93 14.11 27.66
N LEU A 190 10.50 14.65 26.53
CA LEU A 190 11.33 14.76 25.33
C LEU A 190 12.35 15.91 25.43
N PHE A 191 11.95 17.01 26.08
CA PHE A 191 12.78 18.17 26.38
C PHE A 191 13.09 18.22 27.87
N MET A 192 14.36 18.05 28.23
CA MET A 192 14.79 17.95 29.62
C MET A 192 16.04 18.80 29.90
N THR A 193 16.23 19.18 31.16
CA THR A 193 17.49 19.80 31.59
C THR A 193 18.60 18.75 31.62
N LYS A 194 19.88 19.15 31.61
CA LYS A 194 20.99 18.19 31.79
C LYS A 194 20.90 17.42 33.11
N GLN A 195 20.39 18.06 34.16
CA GLN A 195 20.17 17.43 35.47
C GLN A 195 19.11 16.35 35.39
N GLU A 196 17.96 16.63 34.78
CA GLU A 196 16.90 15.65 34.56
C GLU A 196 17.36 14.52 33.63
N ALA A 197 18.16 14.83 32.59
CA ALA A 197 18.76 13.82 31.73
C ALA A 197 19.71 12.89 32.49
N HIS A 198 20.52 13.44 33.39
CA HIS A 198 21.39 12.64 34.25
C HIS A 198 20.56 11.71 35.15
N PHE A 199 19.46 12.20 35.74
CA PHE A 199 18.53 11.37 36.52
C PHE A 199 17.96 10.22 35.69
N TRP A 200 17.35 10.51 34.55
CA TRP A 200 16.72 9.47 33.73
C TRP A 200 17.73 8.48 33.17
N PHE A 201 18.92 8.95 32.78
CA PHE A 201 19.99 8.06 32.33
C PHE A 201 20.37 7.04 33.42
N LEU A 202 20.54 7.49 34.66
CA LEU A 202 20.83 6.59 35.78
C LEU A 202 19.65 5.66 36.09
N ALA A 203 18.42 6.18 36.09
CA ALA A 203 17.22 5.39 36.38
C ALA A 203 17.07 4.24 35.38
N LEU A 204 17.19 4.52 34.09
CA LEU A 204 17.05 3.55 33.00
C LEU A 204 18.20 2.52 32.96
N THR A 205 19.43 2.93 33.29
CA THR A 205 20.61 2.05 33.20
C THR A 205 20.84 1.19 34.43
N CYS A 206 20.41 1.64 35.61
CA CYS A 206 20.62 0.96 36.89
C CYS A 206 19.40 0.16 37.38
N MET A 207 18.23 0.27 36.74
CA MET A 207 17.05 -0.49 37.13
C MET A 207 17.29 -2.00 37.02
N LYS A 208 16.77 -2.77 37.99
CA LYS A 208 16.82 -4.24 38.00
C LYS A 208 15.52 -4.82 37.44
N ASN A 209 15.57 -6.08 37.01
CA ASN A 209 14.39 -6.78 36.50
C ASN A 209 13.29 -6.88 37.58
N LEU A 210 12.04 -6.67 37.17
CA LEU A 210 10.87 -6.91 38.00
C LEU A 210 10.33 -8.31 37.73
N ASP A 211 9.93 -8.98 38.82
CA ASP A 211 9.40 -10.33 38.81
C ASP A 211 7.87 -10.30 38.61
N ASP A 212 7.23 -11.45 38.40
CA ASP A 212 5.78 -11.53 38.20
C ASP A 212 4.95 -11.04 39.40
N ASP A 213 3.66 -10.76 39.16
CA ASP A 213 2.74 -10.15 40.14
C ASP A 213 2.66 -10.92 41.47
N TYR A 214 3.02 -12.21 41.48
CA TYR A 214 3.10 -13.03 42.69
C TYR A 214 4.23 -12.63 43.65
N LYS A 215 5.12 -11.70 43.25
CA LYS A 215 6.22 -11.18 44.08
C LYS A 215 6.19 -9.67 44.28
N GLU A 216 5.00 -9.08 44.42
CA GLU A 216 4.81 -7.64 44.64
C GLU A 216 5.74 -7.03 45.71
N LYS A 217 5.95 -7.71 46.85
CA LYS A 217 6.85 -7.25 47.92
C LYS A 217 8.30 -7.14 47.46
N LYS A 218 8.77 -8.07 46.64
CA LYS A 218 10.13 -8.07 46.07
C LYS A 218 10.28 -6.93 45.06
N ASN A 219 9.28 -6.72 44.21
CA ASN A 219 9.28 -5.61 43.24
C ASN A 219 9.33 -4.25 43.93
N LYS A 220 8.53 -4.05 44.99
CA LYS A 220 8.59 -2.83 45.82
C LYS A 220 9.98 -2.62 46.44
N GLN A 221 10.62 -3.67 46.93
CA GLN A 221 11.99 -3.58 47.45
C GLN A 221 13.00 -3.18 46.38
N ILE A 222 12.91 -3.76 45.17
CA ILE A 222 13.79 -3.42 44.04
C ILE A 222 13.63 -1.96 43.63
N ILE A 223 12.39 -1.47 43.55
CA ILE A 223 12.10 -0.06 43.24
C ILE A 223 12.66 0.85 44.34
N GLN A 224 12.49 0.48 45.61
CA GLN A 224 13.05 1.25 46.73
C GLN A 224 14.59 1.29 46.71
N GLU A 225 15.25 0.20 46.33
CA GLU A 225 16.71 0.17 46.13
C GLU A 225 17.14 1.15 45.04
N LEU A 226 16.41 1.22 43.91
CA LEU A 226 16.67 2.20 42.86
C LEU A 226 16.47 3.64 43.36
N GLN A 227 15.37 3.91 44.06
CA GLN A 227 15.06 5.23 44.61
C GLN A 227 16.15 5.70 45.59
N ASN A 228 16.58 4.81 46.49
CA ASN A 228 17.65 5.11 47.43
C ASN A 228 18.99 5.36 46.72
N PHE A 229 19.30 4.56 45.69
CA PHE A 229 20.47 4.78 44.86
C PHE A 229 20.43 6.17 44.22
N LEU A 230 19.35 6.52 43.50
CA LEU A 230 19.19 7.81 42.83
C LEU A 230 19.27 8.98 43.82
N GLY A 231 18.64 8.86 44.98
CA GLY A 231 18.70 9.87 46.04
C GLY A 231 20.08 10.06 46.67
N SER A 232 20.98 9.08 46.53
CA SER A 232 22.37 9.17 46.99
C SER A 232 23.34 9.74 45.95
N GLN A 233 22.94 9.83 44.69
CA GLN A 233 23.82 10.30 43.61
C GLN A 233 23.83 11.82 43.50
N THR A 234 24.95 12.36 43.02
CA THR A 234 25.05 13.78 42.62
C THR A 234 24.52 13.94 41.20
N ILE A 235 23.31 14.46 41.06
CA ILE A 235 22.60 14.63 39.78
C ILE A 235 22.69 16.09 39.33
N ASP A 236 23.86 16.47 38.82
CA ASP A 236 24.20 17.84 38.42
C ASP A 236 24.24 18.04 36.89
N GLY A 237 24.00 16.99 36.11
CA GLY A 237 24.13 16.97 34.65
C GLY A 237 25.53 16.71 34.11
N ASN A 238 26.56 16.53 34.96
CA ASN A 238 27.96 16.35 34.55
C ASN A 238 28.37 14.88 34.51
N LEU A 239 27.58 14.05 33.82
CA LEU A 239 27.95 12.65 33.59
C LEU A 239 28.99 12.57 32.46
N THR A 240 30.12 11.89 32.70
CA THR A 240 31.14 11.68 31.65
C THR A 240 30.69 10.58 30.69
N LEU A 241 31.10 10.67 29.42
CA LEU A 241 30.76 9.66 28.41
C LEU A 241 31.28 8.27 28.82
N GLU A 242 32.51 8.19 29.33
CA GLU A 242 33.11 6.94 29.82
C GLU A 242 32.23 6.26 30.87
N LYS A 243 31.81 7.01 31.91
CA LYS A 243 30.92 6.48 32.95
C LYS A 243 29.56 6.08 32.38
N ALA A 244 29.02 6.84 31.43
CA ALA A 244 27.77 6.49 30.79
C ALA A 244 27.88 5.17 29.99
N MET A 245 28.97 4.98 29.25
CA MET A 245 29.23 3.75 28.51
C MET A 245 29.46 2.56 29.44
N ASP A 246 30.15 2.75 30.57
CA ASP A 246 30.31 1.72 31.61
C ASP A 246 28.97 1.29 32.22
N LEU A 247 28.08 2.25 32.48
CA LEU A 247 26.74 1.98 32.98
C LEU A 247 25.87 1.24 31.95
N LEU A 248 26.07 1.51 30.66
CA LEU A 248 25.43 0.77 29.56
C LEU A 248 26.01 -0.63 29.39
N GLY A 249 27.30 -0.84 29.67
CA GLY A 249 27.94 -2.16 29.64
C GLY A 249 27.15 -3.23 30.39
N ARG A 250 26.96 -4.40 29.78
CA ARG A 250 26.23 -5.55 30.34
C ARG A 250 27.16 -6.76 30.46
N LYS A 251 26.90 -7.61 31.45
CA LYS A 251 27.60 -8.89 31.58
C LYS A 251 27.10 -9.86 30.51
N GLU A 252 28.01 -10.64 29.91
CA GLU A 252 27.67 -11.67 28.91
C GLU A 252 26.68 -12.72 29.42
N ASN A 253 26.71 -13.03 30.72
CA ASN A 253 25.82 -14.02 31.31
C ASN A 253 24.55 -13.36 31.86
N ASP A 254 23.46 -13.55 31.14
CA ASP A 254 22.09 -13.12 31.50
C ASP A 254 21.64 -13.54 32.91
N TRP A 255 22.09 -14.70 33.41
CA TRP A 255 21.76 -15.15 34.76
C TRP A 255 22.52 -14.37 35.84
N LYS A 256 23.62 -13.69 35.48
CA LYS A 256 24.43 -12.86 36.37
C LYS A 256 24.14 -11.37 36.22
N GLU A 257 23.56 -10.95 35.09
CA GLU A 257 23.09 -9.58 34.91
C GLU A 257 21.71 -9.43 35.55
N LYS A 258 21.63 -8.57 36.57
CA LYS A 258 20.38 -8.32 37.30
C LYS A 258 19.71 -7.04 36.83
N ARG A 259 20.44 -6.19 36.10
CA ARG A 259 19.92 -4.95 35.53
C ARG A 259 19.09 -5.27 34.31
N THR A 260 18.00 -4.53 34.15
CA THR A 260 17.21 -4.59 32.94
C THR A 260 17.98 -3.94 31.79
N THR A 261 17.71 -4.46 30.60
CA THR A 261 18.14 -3.83 29.35
C THR A 261 17.42 -2.49 29.26
N PRO A 262 18.15 -1.35 29.14
CA PRO A 262 17.49 -0.06 29.06
C PRO A 262 16.54 -0.03 27.86
N PRO A 263 15.39 0.63 27.96
CA PRO A 263 14.45 0.75 26.86
C PRO A 263 14.92 1.78 25.82
N SER A 264 14.22 1.87 24.69
CA SER A 264 14.42 2.90 23.65
C SER A 264 14.53 4.35 24.19
N TYR A 265 13.85 4.65 25.30
CA TYR A 265 13.85 5.97 25.94
C TYR A 265 15.24 6.46 26.33
N ILE A 266 16.25 5.58 26.45
CA ILE A 266 17.62 5.95 26.81
C ILE A 266 18.27 6.92 25.83
N ALA A 267 17.83 6.93 24.57
CA ALA A 267 18.37 7.83 23.54
C ALA A 267 18.11 9.31 23.87
N ILE A 268 17.00 9.63 24.55
CA ILE A 268 16.60 11.00 24.88
C ILE A 268 17.54 11.65 25.92
N PRO A 269 17.75 11.07 27.12
CA PRO A 269 18.71 11.62 28.06
C PRO A 269 20.14 11.54 27.53
N PHE A 270 20.50 10.51 26.75
CA PHE A 270 21.82 10.42 26.13
C PHE A 270 22.08 11.61 25.19
N TYR A 271 21.11 11.93 24.31
CA TYR A 271 21.18 13.11 23.43
C TYR A 271 21.33 14.41 24.22
N THR A 272 20.55 14.59 25.29
CA THR A 272 20.61 15.81 26.10
C THR A 272 21.96 15.98 26.82
N LEU A 273 22.57 14.88 27.28
CA LEU A 273 23.86 14.90 27.98
C LEU A 273 25.03 15.09 27.03
N PHE A 274 25.02 14.39 25.90
CA PHE A 274 26.21 14.15 25.07
C PHE A 274 26.16 14.79 23.68
N GLY A 275 24.97 15.19 23.23
CA GLY A 275 24.72 15.78 21.91
C GLY A 275 24.51 14.75 20.80
N LEU A 276 24.13 15.25 19.62
CA LEU A 276 23.74 14.43 18.48
C LEU A 276 24.83 13.47 18.00
N GLU A 277 26.06 13.96 17.80
CA GLU A 277 27.16 13.15 17.25
C GLU A 277 27.41 11.88 18.06
N LYS A 278 27.53 12.03 19.38
CA LYS A 278 27.76 10.92 20.30
C LYS A 278 26.56 9.98 20.33
N THR A 279 25.35 10.51 20.21
CA THR A 279 24.12 9.72 20.17
C THR A 279 24.05 8.86 18.92
N ILE A 280 24.31 9.42 17.74
CA ILE A 280 24.33 8.66 16.48
C ILE A 280 25.43 7.60 16.52
N HIS A 281 26.64 7.97 16.99
CA HIS A 281 27.73 7.01 17.15
C HIS A 281 27.34 5.86 18.08
N PHE A 282 26.74 6.17 19.24
CA PHE A 282 26.24 5.17 20.17
C PHE A 282 25.23 4.22 19.49
N LEU A 283 24.19 4.76 18.87
CA LEU A 283 23.16 3.93 18.21
C LEU A 283 23.71 3.11 17.04
N ALA A 284 24.68 3.64 16.29
CA ALA A 284 25.24 2.98 15.12
C ALA A 284 26.28 1.89 15.44
N THR A 285 26.88 1.92 16.63
CA THR A 285 28.00 1.03 16.98
C THR A 285 27.76 0.15 18.20
N TYR A 286 26.87 0.56 19.10
CA TYR A 286 26.63 -0.19 20.33
C TYR A 286 25.74 -1.40 20.05
N ASN A 287 26.28 -2.58 20.34
CA ASN A 287 25.55 -3.83 20.39
C ASN A 287 25.73 -4.47 21.76
N TYR A 288 24.73 -5.23 22.19
CA TYR A 288 24.85 -6.03 23.40
C TYR A 288 25.73 -7.26 23.18
N PRO A 289 26.38 -7.77 24.24
CA PRO A 289 27.02 -9.06 24.19
C PRO A 289 26.06 -10.19 23.78
N GLU A 290 26.60 -11.21 23.13
CA GLU A 290 25.82 -12.38 22.74
C GLU A 290 25.21 -13.07 23.97
N GLY A 291 23.93 -13.44 23.87
CA GLY A 291 23.20 -14.06 24.98
C GLY A 291 22.56 -13.09 25.97
N VAL A 292 22.67 -11.77 25.78
CA VAL A 292 21.89 -10.80 26.54
C VAL A 292 20.45 -10.73 26.05
N LYS A 293 19.46 -10.77 26.95
CA LYS A 293 18.05 -10.51 26.63
C LYS A 293 17.83 -9.03 26.28
N THR A 294 17.82 -8.73 24.99
CA THR A 294 17.63 -7.37 24.46
C THR A 294 16.20 -7.06 24.03
N ARG A 295 15.33 -8.09 24.00
CA ARG A 295 14.00 -7.97 23.42
C ARG A 295 13.05 -7.27 24.39
N ASP A 296 12.83 -5.97 24.15
CA ASP A 296 11.81 -5.15 24.81
C ASP A 296 10.64 -4.86 23.87
N PHE A 297 9.59 -5.68 23.98
CA PHE A 297 8.35 -5.50 23.20
C PHE A 297 7.45 -4.39 23.74
N THR A 298 7.71 -3.89 24.95
CA THR A 298 6.86 -2.88 25.58
C THR A 298 7.37 -1.48 25.25
N ASN A 299 8.69 -1.27 25.30
CA ASN A 299 9.26 0.06 25.11
C ASN A 299 10.10 0.21 23.83
N GLY A 300 10.33 -0.87 23.08
CA GLY A 300 11.16 -0.88 21.87
C GLY A 300 12.66 -0.99 22.17
N SER A 301 13.43 -1.29 21.13
CA SER A 301 14.89 -1.36 21.14
C SER A 301 15.56 0.02 21.04
N TYR A 302 16.88 0.05 21.08
CA TYR A 302 17.65 1.30 21.01
C TYR A 302 17.43 2.09 19.73
N TYR A 303 17.17 1.45 18.59
CA TYR A 303 16.91 2.21 17.35
C TYR A 303 15.60 2.99 17.44
N GLU A 304 14.53 2.46 18.05
CA GLU A 304 13.28 3.22 18.25
C GLU A 304 13.52 4.50 19.07
N GLY A 305 14.63 4.54 19.83
CA GLY A 305 15.09 5.75 20.51
C GLY A 305 15.42 6.89 19.55
N PHE A 306 15.99 6.60 18.38
CA PHE A 306 16.19 7.60 17.33
C PHE A 306 14.87 8.10 16.76
N THR A 307 13.92 7.19 16.49
CA THR A 307 12.58 7.56 16.00
C THR A 307 11.88 8.54 16.95
N ARG A 308 12.12 8.43 18.27
CA ARG A 308 11.63 9.39 19.28
C ARG A 308 12.34 10.73 19.25
N LEU A 309 13.63 10.76 18.88
CA LEU A 309 14.40 12.01 18.73
C LEU A 309 14.05 12.72 17.42
N LEU A 310 13.72 11.98 16.36
CA LEU A 310 13.53 12.53 15.01
C LEU A 310 12.62 13.78 14.97
N PRO A 311 11.48 13.86 15.68
CA PRO A 311 10.65 15.05 15.68
C PRO A 311 11.34 16.31 16.23
N ILE A 312 12.32 16.19 17.14
CA ILE A 312 12.99 17.36 17.74
C ILE A 312 14.28 17.75 17.02
N LEU A 313 14.76 16.92 16.09
CA LEU A 313 15.91 17.24 15.26
C LEU A 313 15.48 18.23 14.18
N ASP A 314 16.11 19.41 14.18
CA ASP A 314 15.93 20.39 13.12
C ASP A 314 16.56 19.93 11.79
N GLU A 315 16.37 20.69 10.71
CA GLU A 315 16.88 20.32 9.38
C GLU A 315 18.40 20.16 9.35
N SER A 316 19.13 20.98 10.12
CA SER A 316 20.59 20.90 10.19
C SER A 316 21.06 19.64 10.94
N GLU A 317 20.37 19.29 12.03
CA GLU A 317 20.61 18.08 12.80
C GLU A 317 20.24 16.81 12.00
N ARG A 318 19.14 16.83 11.26
CA ARG A 318 18.76 15.73 10.37
C ARG A 318 19.81 15.55 9.26
N LYS A 319 20.31 16.65 8.68
CA LYS A 319 21.39 16.60 7.69
C LYS A 319 22.66 15.99 8.29
N LEU A 320 23.08 16.45 9.47
CA LEU A 320 24.24 15.91 10.17
C LEU A 320 24.05 14.42 10.50
N SER A 321 22.84 14.01 10.88
CA SER A 321 22.51 12.61 11.16
C SER A 321 22.73 11.71 9.93
N LYS A 322 22.37 12.20 8.72
CA LYS A 322 22.65 11.49 7.46
C LYS A 322 24.15 11.34 7.20
N GLU A 323 24.92 12.42 7.40
CA GLU A 323 26.38 12.42 7.21
C GLU A 323 27.07 11.45 8.19
N LEU A 324 26.62 11.42 9.45
CA LEU A 324 27.17 10.55 10.49
C LEU A 324 26.81 9.07 10.27
N ILE A 325 25.64 8.76 9.72
CA ILE A 325 25.21 7.37 9.53
C ILE A 325 25.75 6.74 8.24
N LEU A 326 26.06 7.56 7.23
CA LEU A 326 26.52 7.10 5.92
C LEU A 326 27.67 6.07 5.95
N PRO A 327 28.74 6.21 6.79
CA PRO A 327 29.83 5.24 6.85
C PRO A 327 29.41 3.85 7.37
N HIS A 328 28.23 3.76 7.99
CA HIS A 328 27.68 2.54 8.56
C HIS A 328 26.72 1.80 7.60
N LEU A 329 26.33 2.40 6.47
CA LEU A 329 25.41 1.82 5.47
C LEU A 329 26.14 0.93 4.45
N LYS A 330 26.91 -0.04 4.95
CA LYS A 330 27.64 -0.97 4.07
C LYS A 330 26.69 -2.02 3.49
N PRO A 331 26.85 -2.42 2.22
CA PRO A 331 26.16 -3.58 1.65
C PRO A 331 26.36 -4.81 2.53
N THR A 332 25.29 -5.25 3.20
CA THR A 332 25.28 -6.43 4.08
C THR A 332 23.93 -7.10 3.99
N GLU A 333 23.91 -8.40 4.25
CA GLU A 333 22.70 -9.20 4.25
C GLU A 333 21.71 -8.79 5.34
N MET A 334 22.10 -8.16 6.46
CA MET A 334 21.25 -7.90 7.63
C MET A 334 20.78 -9.21 8.29
N GLU A 335 21.75 -10.01 8.74
CA GLU A 335 21.51 -11.29 9.43
C GLU A 335 21.16 -11.10 10.91
N TYR A 336 20.71 -12.17 11.57
CA TYR A 336 20.36 -12.14 12.99
C TYR A 336 21.61 -11.80 13.82
N GLY A 337 21.50 -10.81 14.71
CA GLY A 337 22.61 -10.35 15.55
C GLY A 337 23.45 -9.22 14.95
N GLU A 338 23.27 -8.87 13.68
CA GLU A 338 23.88 -7.67 13.10
C GLU A 338 23.21 -6.40 13.64
N ASN A 339 23.97 -5.31 13.78
CA ASN A 339 23.39 -4.03 14.17
C ASN A 339 22.53 -3.47 13.02
N ILE A 340 21.22 -3.55 13.16
CA ILE A 340 20.27 -3.02 12.17
C ILE A 340 20.01 -1.52 12.33
N ALA A 341 20.40 -0.92 13.46
CA ALA A 341 20.08 0.46 13.79
C ALA A 341 20.53 1.48 12.72
N PRO A 342 21.72 1.36 12.09
CA PRO A 342 22.11 2.29 11.04
C PRO A 342 21.15 2.33 9.86
N PHE A 343 20.67 1.16 9.41
CA PHE A 343 19.74 1.06 8.29
C PHE A 343 18.36 1.60 8.63
N LEU A 344 17.92 1.42 9.88
CA LEU A 344 16.64 1.94 10.36
C LEU A 344 16.67 3.46 10.61
N ILE A 345 17.79 3.99 11.09
CA ILE A 345 18.03 5.45 11.17
C ILE A 345 18.00 6.06 9.76
N ALA A 346 18.68 5.44 8.80
CA ALA A 346 18.66 5.87 7.41
C ALA A 346 17.25 5.79 6.78
N LEU A 347 16.48 4.77 7.14
CA LEU A 347 15.07 4.65 6.77
C LEU A 347 14.28 5.85 7.30
N ASP A 348 14.36 6.12 8.61
CA ASP A 348 13.68 7.22 9.29
C ASP A 348 14.08 8.60 8.74
N LEU A 349 15.32 8.74 8.24
CA LEU A 349 15.83 9.95 7.58
C LEU A 349 15.52 10.03 6.08
N GLY A 350 14.88 9.02 5.50
CA GLY A 350 14.50 8.96 4.08
C GLY A 350 15.67 8.86 3.11
N MET A 351 16.75 8.16 3.47
CA MET A 351 17.98 8.01 2.67
C MET A 351 17.82 6.97 1.54
N LYS A 352 16.95 7.25 0.57
CA LYS A 352 16.57 6.33 -0.52
C LYS A 352 17.76 5.89 -1.38
N GLU A 353 18.58 6.85 -1.79
CA GLU A 353 19.69 6.61 -2.73
C GLU A 353 20.80 5.79 -2.08
N GLU A 354 21.07 6.05 -0.80
CA GLU A 354 22.10 5.39 -0.01
C GLU A 354 21.69 3.98 0.43
N LEU A 355 20.38 3.75 0.64
CA LEU A 355 19.85 2.43 0.98
C LEU A 355 19.67 1.51 -0.23
N LEU A 356 19.56 2.05 -1.44
CA LEU A 356 19.38 1.24 -2.65
C LEU A 356 20.51 0.19 -2.85
N PRO A 357 21.81 0.54 -2.81
CA PRO A 357 22.88 -0.44 -2.93
C PRO A 357 22.86 -1.52 -1.83
N VAL A 358 22.41 -1.17 -0.62
CA VAL A 358 22.26 -2.12 0.48
C VAL A 358 21.18 -3.13 0.15
N VAL A 359 19.99 -2.66 -0.27
CA VAL A 359 18.86 -3.52 -0.67
C VAL A 359 19.25 -4.43 -1.84
N GLU A 360 19.98 -3.90 -2.82
CA GLU A 360 20.43 -4.67 -3.97
C GLU A 360 21.45 -5.75 -3.63
N SER A 361 22.18 -5.61 -2.52
CA SER A 361 23.17 -6.58 -2.06
C SER A 361 22.58 -7.83 -1.41
N TRP A 362 21.33 -7.78 -0.94
CA TRP A 362 20.70 -8.91 -0.23
C TRP A 362 20.54 -10.14 -1.11
N GLY A 363 20.58 -11.35 -0.55
CA GLY A 363 20.44 -12.59 -1.28
C GLY A 363 18.97 -12.99 -1.49
N ALA A 364 18.73 -13.90 -2.43
CA ALA A 364 17.42 -14.54 -2.56
C ALA A 364 17.23 -15.56 -1.41
N LYS A 365 16.59 -15.14 -0.33
CA LYS A 365 16.31 -15.98 0.85
C LYS A 365 14.82 -15.88 1.19
N LYS A 366 14.12 -17.02 1.25
CA LYS A 366 12.75 -17.06 1.76
C LYS A 366 12.76 -16.97 3.29
N PRO A 367 11.84 -16.23 3.95
CA PRO A 367 11.74 -16.22 5.40
C PRO A 367 11.24 -17.60 5.84
N ASN A 368 12.14 -18.45 6.36
CA ASN A 368 11.79 -19.84 6.72
C ASN A 368 12.06 -20.16 8.19
N THR A 369 12.38 -19.17 9.03
CA THR A 369 12.53 -19.31 10.49
C THR A 369 11.89 -18.13 11.22
N LEU A 370 11.44 -18.35 12.47
CA LEU A 370 10.94 -17.31 13.39
C LEU A 370 11.92 -16.13 13.54
N THR A 371 13.23 -16.37 13.45
CA THR A 371 14.28 -15.34 13.56
C THR A 371 14.52 -14.57 12.27
N LEU A 372 14.39 -15.22 11.10
CA LEU A 372 14.42 -14.54 9.79
C LEU A 372 13.20 -13.64 9.58
N TYR A 373 12.09 -13.94 10.27
CA TYR A 373 10.83 -13.21 10.12
C TYR A 373 10.92 -11.75 10.62
N ASP A 374 11.53 -11.51 11.79
CA ASP A 374 11.70 -10.14 12.32
C ASP A 374 12.59 -9.28 11.39
N ASN A 375 13.70 -9.84 10.90
CA ASN A 375 14.58 -9.14 9.98
C ASN A 375 13.91 -8.87 8.63
N ALA A 376 13.07 -9.79 8.15
CA ALA A 376 12.31 -9.58 6.92
C ALA A 376 11.33 -8.41 7.03
N LYS A 377 10.74 -8.17 8.21
CA LYS A 377 9.88 -6.98 8.45
C LYS A 377 10.66 -5.68 8.32
N TYR A 378 11.87 -5.61 8.87
CA TYR A 378 12.74 -4.43 8.72
C TYR A 378 13.19 -4.22 7.28
N ARG A 379 13.64 -5.28 6.61
CA ARG A 379 14.04 -5.24 5.19
C ARG A 379 12.90 -4.77 4.29
N LYS A 380 11.68 -5.25 4.52
CA LYS A 380 10.46 -4.80 3.84
C LYS A 380 10.25 -3.29 3.99
N ASN A 381 10.37 -2.75 5.20
CA ASN A 381 10.16 -1.32 5.43
C ASN A 381 11.19 -0.48 4.65
N ILE A 382 12.45 -0.92 4.60
CA ILE A 382 13.50 -0.31 3.80
C ILE A 382 13.18 -0.41 2.30
N ILE A 383 12.68 -1.55 1.82
CA ILE A 383 12.27 -1.69 0.41
C ILE A 383 11.14 -0.72 0.08
N PHE A 384 10.11 -0.62 0.92
CA PHE A 384 8.98 0.28 0.67
C PHE A 384 9.36 1.76 0.58
N LEU A 385 10.42 2.18 1.29
CA LEU A 385 10.94 3.53 1.20
C LEU A 385 11.39 3.90 -0.23
N LEU A 386 11.86 2.93 -1.02
CA LEU A 386 12.43 3.19 -2.35
C LEU A 386 11.37 3.68 -3.35
N GLU A 387 10.10 3.28 -3.17
CA GLU A 387 8.92 3.71 -3.94
C GLU A 387 8.97 3.51 -5.48
N ASP A 388 10.09 3.06 -6.04
CA ASP A 388 10.18 2.61 -7.43
C ASP A 388 9.54 1.22 -7.58
N SER A 389 8.55 1.12 -8.48
CA SER A 389 7.75 -0.09 -8.68
C SER A 389 8.61 -1.32 -9.00
N GLU A 390 9.56 -1.23 -9.93
CA GLU A 390 10.34 -2.39 -10.34
C GLU A 390 11.37 -2.79 -9.27
N VAL A 391 11.99 -1.81 -8.61
CA VAL A 391 12.90 -2.04 -7.48
C VAL A 391 12.17 -2.70 -6.31
N VAL A 392 10.99 -2.21 -5.96
CA VAL A 392 10.18 -2.76 -4.86
C VAL A 392 9.74 -4.17 -5.18
N LYS A 393 9.20 -4.41 -6.38
CA LYS A 393 8.74 -5.75 -6.80
C LYS A 393 9.84 -6.79 -6.79
N ARG A 394 11.01 -6.47 -7.37
CA ARG A 394 12.13 -7.42 -7.45
C ARG A 394 12.68 -7.74 -6.07
N ASN A 395 12.88 -6.73 -5.22
CA ASN A 395 13.51 -6.93 -3.91
C ASN A 395 12.56 -7.55 -2.89
N MET A 396 11.26 -7.24 -2.93
CA MET A 396 10.27 -7.90 -2.07
C MET A 396 10.20 -9.41 -2.36
N ARG A 397 10.24 -9.80 -3.64
CA ARG A 397 10.34 -11.21 -4.05
C ARG A 397 11.66 -11.85 -3.63
N LYS A 398 12.76 -11.11 -3.75
CA LYS A 398 14.10 -11.57 -3.36
C LYS A 398 14.15 -11.97 -1.90
N ILE A 399 13.57 -11.15 -1.01
CA ILE A 399 13.46 -11.48 0.42
C ILE A 399 12.28 -12.41 0.75
N GLY A 400 11.46 -12.77 -0.25
CA GLY A 400 10.33 -13.68 -0.12
C GLY A 400 9.23 -13.24 0.85
N TYR A 401 9.10 -11.93 1.12
CA TYR A 401 8.14 -11.42 2.10
C TYR A 401 6.75 -11.21 1.49
N GLN A 402 5.73 -11.86 2.08
CA GLN A 402 4.32 -11.67 1.73
C GLN A 402 3.70 -10.63 2.66
N LEU A 403 2.82 -9.78 2.13
CA LEU A 403 2.18 -8.69 2.87
C LEU A 403 1.27 -9.27 3.96
N GLU A 404 1.42 -8.78 5.19
CA GLU A 404 0.70 -9.34 6.35
C GLU A 404 -0.43 -8.44 6.86
N SER A 405 -0.61 -7.25 6.28
CA SER A 405 -1.59 -6.27 6.73
C SER A 405 -2.25 -5.50 5.58
N VAL A 406 -3.41 -4.90 5.90
CA VAL A 406 -4.15 -4.02 5.00
C VAL A 406 -3.30 -2.80 4.59
N ASP A 407 -2.55 -2.22 5.52
CA ASP A 407 -1.72 -1.04 5.26
C ASP A 407 -0.55 -1.37 4.32
N GLU A 408 0.05 -2.55 4.47
CA GLU A 408 1.08 -3.04 3.54
C GLU A 408 0.50 -3.27 2.14
N LEU A 409 -0.71 -3.83 2.06
CA LEU A 409 -1.42 -4.02 0.80
C LEU A 409 -1.73 -2.68 0.12
N LYS A 410 -2.21 -1.68 0.88
CA LYS A 410 -2.43 -0.32 0.35
C LYS A 410 -1.14 0.30 -0.18
N ARG A 411 -0.03 0.19 0.55
CA ARG A 411 1.29 0.69 0.12
C ARG A 411 1.77 -0.02 -1.13
N TRP A 412 1.63 -1.35 -1.19
CA TRP A 412 1.99 -2.14 -2.37
C TRP A 412 1.23 -1.68 -3.61
N LEU A 413 -0.09 -1.53 -3.50
CA LEU A 413 -0.93 -1.05 -4.61
C LEU A 413 -0.64 0.41 -4.97
N GLY A 414 -0.33 1.26 -3.98
CA GLY A 414 0.07 2.65 -4.20
C GLY A 414 1.40 2.81 -4.95
N ILE A 415 2.31 1.83 -4.83
CA ILE A 415 3.62 1.80 -5.50
C ILE A 415 3.52 1.10 -6.86
N THR A 416 2.98 -0.12 -6.88
CA THR A 416 2.99 -1.01 -8.06
C THR A 416 1.81 -0.80 -9.00
N GLY A 417 0.78 -0.08 -8.55
CA GLY A 417 -0.48 0.09 -9.26
C GLY A 417 -1.12 -1.26 -9.57
N TYR A 418 -1.35 -1.51 -10.85
CA TYR A 418 -1.93 -2.76 -11.34
C TYR A 418 -0.89 -3.75 -11.86
N SER A 419 0.40 -3.38 -11.86
CA SER A 419 1.44 -4.17 -12.51
C SER A 419 1.77 -5.48 -11.79
N ASP A 420 1.29 -5.64 -10.55
CA ASP A 420 1.61 -6.80 -9.73
C ASP A 420 0.55 -7.14 -8.68
N LEU A 421 -0.67 -7.34 -9.17
CA LEU A 421 -1.79 -7.81 -8.36
C LEU A 421 -1.67 -9.29 -7.97
N GLU A 422 -0.81 -10.05 -8.64
CA GLU A 422 -0.52 -11.45 -8.29
C GLU A 422 0.12 -11.54 -6.91
N TRP A 423 1.15 -10.72 -6.62
CA TRP A 423 1.77 -10.71 -5.29
C TRP A 423 0.77 -10.34 -4.19
N ALA A 424 -0.11 -9.38 -4.47
CA ALA A 424 -1.20 -9.00 -3.56
C ALA A 424 -2.15 -10.17 -3.27
N ALA A 425 -2.60 -10.91 -4.30
CA ALA A 425 -3.45 -12.09 -4.10
C ALA A 425 -2.73 -13.21 -3.33
N LEU A 426 -1.44 -13.45 -3.62
CA LEU A 426 -0.64 -14.42 -2.88
C LEU A 426 -0.52 -14.03 -1.41
N SER A 427 -0.40 -12.74 -1.10
CA SER A 427 -0.35 -12.24 0.28
C SER A 427 -1.67 -12.45 1.01
N VAL A 428 -2.81 -12.13 0.37
CA VAL A 428 -4.16 -12.42 0.92
C VAL A 428 -4.31 -13.92 1.25
N LYS A 429 -3.81 -14.78 0.36
CA LYS A 429 -3.79 -16.24 0.56
C LYS A 429 -2.89 -16.66 1.72
N THR A 430 -1.72 -16.03 1.90
CA THR A 430 -0.81 -16.37 3.00
C THR A 430 -1.45 -16.06 4.37
N VAL A 431 -2.07 -14.89 4.53
CA VAL A 431 -2.71 -14.48 5.78
C VAL A 431 -3.96 -15.32 6.09
N PHE A 432 -4.63 -15.89 5.07
CA PHE A 432 -5.76 -16.80 5.28
C PHE A 432 -5.43 -18.04 6.13
N HIS A 433 -4.16 -18.44 6.17
CA HIS A 433 -3.71 -19.60 6.95
C HIS A 433 -3.37 -19.25 8.42
N ASP A 434 -3.55 -17.99 8.85
CA ASP A 434 -3.28 -17.57 10.23
C ASP A 434 -4.44 -17.94 11.18
N TYR A 435 -4.14 -18.02 12.48
CA TYR A 435 -5.13 -18.32 13.53
C TYR A 435 -6.17 -17.20 13.69
N ASP A 436 -5.84 -15.97 13.28
CA ASP A 436 -6.74 -14.82 13.23
C ASP A 436 -7.19 -14.55 11.78
N ASN A 437 -8.49 -14.63 11.55
CA ASN A 437 -9.07 -14.44 10.22
C ASN A 437 -9.47 -12.98 9.93
N GLU A 438 -9.37 -12.06 10.90
CA GLU A 438 -9.73 -10.65 10.68
C GLU A 438 -8.82 -9.93 9.65
N PRO A 439 -7.47 -10.03 9.75
CA PRO A 439 -6.59 -9.40 8.76
C PRO A 439 -6.86 -9.89 7.33
N HIS A 440 -7.12 -11.20 7.18
CA HIS A 440 -7.48 -11.79 5.90
C HIS A 440 -8.76 -11.19 5.30
N LYS A 441 -9.84 -11.11 6.09
CA LYS A 441 -11.14 -10.59 5.60
C LYS A 441 -11.01 -9.18 5.07
N GLU A 442 -10.31 -8.30 5.78
CA GLU A 442 -10.15 -6.91 5.34
C GLU A 442 -9.22 -6.80 4.13
N MET A 443 -8.15 -7.60 4.05
CA MET A 443 -7.30 -7.63 2.84
C MET A 443 -8.06 -8.17 1.62
N LEU A 444 -8.84 -9.24 1.78
CA LEU A 444 -9.67 -9.81 0.71
C LEU A 444 -10.73 -8.80 0.22
N LYS A 445 -11.40 -8.14 1.14
CA LYS A 445 -12.37 -7.07 0.85
C LYS A 445 -11.74 -5.93 0.05
N LEU A 446 -10.55 -5.49 0.45
CA LEU A 446 -9.79 -4.49 -0.29
C LEU A 446 -9.45 -4.98 -1.70
N PHE A 447 -8.95 -6.21 -1.83
CA PHE A 447 -8.59 -6.79 -3.12
C PHE A 447 -9.80 -6.94 -4.06
N ARG A 448 -10.96 -7.31 -3.53
CA ARG A 448 -12.24 -7.40 -4.29
C ARG A 448 -12.74 -6.04 -4.78
N ASN A 449 -12.32 -4.92 -4.19
CA ASN A 449 -12.71 -3.60 -4.67
C ASN A 449 -11.91 -3.13 -5.90
N ILE A 450 -10.85 -3.86 -6.27
CA ILE A 450 -10.09 -3.59 -7.50
C ILE A 450 -10.96 -3.95 -8.70
N LYS A 451 -11.19 -2.99 -9.60
CA LYS A 451 -11.94 -3.16 -10.85
C LYS A 451 -11.00 -2.91 -12.01
N ALA A 452 -10.35 -3.98 -12.47
CA ALA A 452 -9.40 -3.95 -13.56
C ALA A 452 -9.23 -5.36 -14.17
N PRO A 453 -8.88 -5.48 -15.47
CA PRO A 453 -8.59 -6.78 -16.09
C PRO A 453 -7.46 -7.53 -15.38
N GLU A 454 -6.44 -6.81 -14.93
CA GLU A 454 -5.25 -7.38 -14.29
C GLU A 454 -5.57 -8.08 -12.96
N ALA A 455 -6.73 -7.83 -12.36
CA ALA A 455 -7.17 -8.52 -11.14
C ALA A 455 -7.77 -9.90 -11.42
N ALA A 456 -8.17 -10.20 -12.66
CA ALA A 456 -8.93 -11.41 -12.96
C ALA A 456 -8.13 -12.71 -12.74
N LYS A 457 -6.90 -12.80 -13.28
CA LYS A 457 -6.01 -13.94 -13.02
C LYS A 457 -5.65 -14.04 -11.53
N PRO A 458 -5.24 -12.96 -10.84
CA PRO A 458 -5.03 -12.98 -9.39
C PRO A 458 -6.22 -13.49 -8.57
N MET A 459 -7.45 -13.14 -8.95
CA MET A 459 -8.67 -13.65 -8.32
C MET A 459 -8.82 -15.17 -8.47
N LEU A 460 -8.28 -15.79 -9.54
CA LEU A 460 -8.28 -17.25 -9.68
C LEU A 460 -7.42 -17.95 -8.63
N TYR A 461 -6.30 -17.36 -8.18
CA TYR A 461 -5.50 -17.93 -7.09
C TYR A 461 -6.28 -18.00 -5.77
N LEU A 462 -7.16 -17.03 -5.53
CA LEU A 462 -8.04 -16.99 -4.37
C LEU A 462 -9.24 -17.92 -4.56
N TYR A 463 -9.85 -17.93 -5.75
CA TYR A 463 -10.95 -18.82 -6.12
C TYR A 463 -10.57 -20.31 -5.99
N ALA A 464 -9.32 -20.65 -6.28
CA ALA A 464 -8.77 -21.98 -6.11
C ALA A 464 -8.79 -22.50 -4.65
N ILE A 465 -9.08 -21.64 -3.66
CA ILE A 465 -9.22 -21.98 -2.25
C ILE A 465 -10.71 -22.19 -1.96
N PRO A 466 -11.17 -23.42 -1.63
CA PRO A 466 -12.60 -23.73 -1.51
C PRO A 466 -13.38 -22.81 -0.57
N LYS A 467 -12.77 -22.38 0.53
CA LYS A 467 -13.40 -21.47 1.51
C LYS A 467 -13.59 -20.04 0.99
N LEU A 468 -12.80 -19.62 -0.01
CA LEU A 468 -12.87 -18.28 -0.61
C LEU A 468 -13.59 -18.28 -1.97
N ALA A 469 -13.90 -19.46 -2.51
CA ALA A 469 -14.45 -19.63 -3.84
C ALA A 469 -15.74 -18.82 -4.04
N SER A 470 -16.68 -18.85 -3.08
CA SER A 470 -17.93 -18.10 -3.20
C SER A 470 -17.70 -16.58 -3.24
N GLU A 471 -16.92 -16.04 -2.31
CA GLU A 471 -16.66 -14.59 -2.21
C GLU A 471 -15.89 -14.03 -3.41
N THR A 472 -14.93 -14.80 -3.92
CA THR A 472 -14.12 -14.44 -5.09
C THR A 472 -14.91 -14.60 -6.39
N LYS A 473 -15.79 -15.63 -6.48
CA LYS A 473 -16.67 -15.82 -7.64
C LYS A 473 -17.56 -14.60 -7.87
N HIS A 474 -18.10 -14.01 -6.80
CA HIS A 474 -18.91 -12.79 -6.89
C HIS A 474 -18.21 -11.65 -7.65
N TRP A 475 -16.90 -11.51 -7.51
CA TRP A 475 -16.15 -10.46 -8.21
C TRP A 475 -16.24 -10.61 -9.74
N PHE A 476 -16.08 -11.83 -10.27
CA PHE A 476 -16.16 -12.09 -11.72
C PHE A 476 -17.56 -11.79 -12.27
N ILE A 477 -18.59 -12.05 -11.48
CA ILE A 477 -20.00 -11.85 -11.84
C ILE A 477 -20.35 -10.35 -11.87
N GLU A 478 -19.86 -9.60 -10.89
CA GLU A 478 -20.10 -8.16 -10.79
C GLU A 478 -19.27 -7.34 -11.79
N ASN A 479 -18.12 -7.87 -12.23
CA ASN A 479 -17.18 -7.21 -13.13
C ASN A 479 -16.91 -8.04 -14.42
N PRO A 480 -17.95 -8.43 -15.18
CA PRO A 480 -17.84 -9.43 -16.25
C PRO A 480 -16.93 -8.99 -17.40
N TYR A 481 -16.90 -7.70 -17.74
CA TYR A 481 -16.02 -7.18 -18.79
C TYR A 481 -14.55 -7.26 -18.40
N PHE A 482 -14.20 -6.84 -17.19
CA PHE A 482 -12.83 -6.96 -16.66
C PHE A 482 -12.42 -8.42 -16.48
N ALA A 483 -13.35 -9.26 -16.01
CA ALA A 483 -13.12 -10.70 -15.91
C ALA A 483 -12.79 -11.30 -17.28
N ILE A 484 -13.59 -11.03 -18.32
CA ILE A 484 -13.34 -11.58 -19.67
C ILE A 484 -12.01 -11.09 -20.23
N GLU A 485 -11.75 -9.78 -20.16
CA GLU A 485 -10.50 -9.19 -20.66
C GLU A 485 -9.26 -9.80 -20.00
N GLY A 486 -9.30 -10.04 -18.68
CA GLY A 486 -8.18 -10.65 -17.96
C GLY A 486 -8.09 -12.18 -18.05
N LEU A 487 -9.21 -12.90 -18.26
CA LEU A 487 -9.24 -14.36 -18.26
C LEU A 487 -9.07 -15.00 -19.63
N VAL A 488 -9.45 -14.32 -20.72
CA VAL A 488 -9.22 -14.83 -22.09
C VAL A 488 -7.76 -15.22 -22.33
N PRO A 489 -6.74 -14.39 -22.01
CA PRO A 489 -5.34 -14.81 -22.15
C PRO A 489 -4.93 -15.90 -21.14
N ALA A 490 -5.65 -16.05 -20.03
CA ALA A 490 -5.32 -17.02 -18.98
C ALA A 490 -5.79 -18.45 -19.28
N VAL A 491 -6.52 -18.69 -20.38
CA VAL A 491 -6.95 -20.06 -20.78
C VAL A 491 -5.78 -20.94 -21.23
N LEU A 492 -4.63 -20.34 -21.55
CA LEU A 492 -3.36 -21.01 -21.85
C LEU A 492 -2.26 -20.57 -20.86
N ASP A 493 -2.61 -20.41 -19.59
CA ASP A 493 -1.63 -20.11 -18.55
C ASP A 493 -0.68 -21.29 -18.31
N GLY A 494 0.58 -20.97 -17.97
CA GLY A 494 1.57 -22.00 -17.63
C GLY A 494 1.18 -22.86 -16.42
N ASP A 495 0.34 -22.33 -15.52
CA ASP A 495 -0.34 -23.14 -14.50
C ASP A 495 -1.65 -23.73 -15.07
N LYS A 496 -1.63 -25.05 -15.31
CA LYS A 496 -2.78 -25.78 -15.83
C LYS A 496 -4.04 -25.59 -14.98
N LYS A 497 -3.90 -25.47 -13.66
CA LYS A 497 -5.05 -25.27 -12.77
C LYS A 497 -5.67 -23.89 -12.98
N ILE A 498 -4.85 -22.86 -13.23
CA ILE A 498 -5.35 -21.52 -13.55
C ILE A 498 -6.07 -21.52 -14.90
N SER A 499 -5.53 -22.22 -15.89
CA SER A 499 -6.19 -22.40 -17.20
C SER A 499 -7.58 -23.05 -17.06
N GLU A 500 -7.68 -24.15 -16.30
CA GLU A 500 -8.94 -24.85 -16.04
C GLU A 500 -9.97 -23.93 -15.34
N LEU A 501 -9.55 -23.17 -14.33
CA LEU A 501 -10.43 -22.24 -13.61
C LEU A 501 -10.82 -21.02 -14.48
N ALA A 502 -9.93 -20.54 -15.35
CA ALA A 502 -10.25 -19.46 -16.29
C ALA A 502 -11.36 -19.90 -17.25
N ILE A 503 -11.25 -21.12 -17.79
CA ILE A 503 -12.27 -21.72 -18.67
C ILE A 503 -13.60 -21.87 -17.91
N ASP A 504 -13.60 -22.40 -16.70
CA ASP A 504 -14.82 -22.55 -15.86
C ASP A 504 -15.56 -21.21 -15.67
N ILE A 505 -14.84 -20.16 -15.30
CA ILE A 505 -15.43 -18.83 -15.11
C ILE A 505 -15.92 -18.23 -16.44
N LEU A 506 -15.17 -18.39 -17.54
CA LEU A 506 -15.60 -17.91 -18.86
C LEU A 506 -16.83 -18.66 -19.38
N GLN A 507 -16.95 -19.98 -19.14
CA GLN A 507 -18.15 -20.75 -19.44
C GLN A 507 -19.35 -20.26 -18.62
N SER A 508 -19.14 -19.96 -17.33
CA SER A 508 -20.16 -19.36 -16.47
C SER A 508 -20.61 -17.99 -16.98
N LEU A 509 -19.69 -17.15 -17.48
CA LEU A 509 -20.04 -15.85 -18.08
C LEU A 509 -20.71 -16.00 -19.45
N PHE A 510 -20.29 -16.98 -20.25
CA PHE A 510 -20.94 -17.33 -21.51
C PHE A 510 -22.41 -17.71 -21.30
N ALA A 511 -22.68 -18.58 -20.32
CA ALA A 511 -24.04 -18.99 -19.94
C ALA A 511 -24.94 -17.82 -19.49
N ARG A 512 -24.33 -16.73 -18.99
CA ARG A 512 -25.02 -15.48 -18.61
C ARG A 512 -25.20 -14.49 -19.77
N GLY A 513 -24.86 -14.88 -21.00
CA GLY A 513 -25.07 -14.06 -22.20
C GLY A 513 -23.90 -13.17 -22.59
N TYR A 514 -22.70 -13.36 -22.03
CA TYR A 514 -21.50 -12.59 -22.41
C TYR A 514 -20.70 -13.20 -23.58
N GLY A 515 -21.29 -14.12 -24.35
CA GLY A 515 -20.63 -14.82 -25.44
C GLY A 515 -20.00 -13.88 -26.49
N ASP A 516 -20.73 -12.86 -26.93
CA ASP A 516 -20.22 -11.89 -27.91
C ASP A 516 -19.01 -11.10 -27.41
N VAL A 517 -18.95 -10.83 -26.10
CA VAL A 517 -17.82 -10.13 -25.47
C VAL A 517 -16.59 -11.03 -25.43
N ILE A 518 -16.77 -12.31 -25.09
CA ILE A 518 -15.70 -13.31 -25.09
C ILE A 518 -15.13 -13.48 -26.51
N VAL A 519 -15.99 -13.58 -27.52
CA VAL A 519 -15.57 -13.66 -28.93
C VAL A 519 -14.79 -12.42 -29.34
N ARG A 520 -15.29 -11.23 -29.02
CA ARG A 520 -14.61 -9.97 -29.37
C ARG A 520 -13.23 -9.87 -28.73
N GLU A 521 -13.13 -10.27 -27.46
CA GLU A 521 -11.87 -10.24 -26.73
C GLU A 521 -10.89 -11.27 -27.28
N SER A 522 -11.32 -12.50 -27.56
CA SER A 522 -10.46 -13.56 -28.09
C SER A 522 -9.80 -13.16 -29.42
N GLN A 523 -10.47 -12.36 -30.25
CA GLN A 523 -9.90 -11.82 -31.50
C GLN A 523 -8.65 -10.94 -31.31
N LYS A 524 -8.37 -10.46 -30.10
CA LYS A 524 -7.17 -9.66 -29.80
C LYS A 524 -5.94 -10.51 -29.48
N HIS A 525 -6.10 -11.82 -29.29
CA HIS A 525 -5.07 -12.74 -28.80
C HIS A 525 -4.64 -13.75 -29.88
N SER A 526 -3.73 -14.67 -29.53
CA SER A 526 -3.15 -15.63 -30.49
C SER A 526 -4.20 -16.59 -31.09
N GLU A 527 -3.86 -17.26 -32.19
CA GLU A 527 -4.74 -18.29 -32.76
C GLU A 527 -4.98 -19.44 -31.78
N GLU A 528 -3.98 -19.87 -31.01
CA GLU A 528 -4.17 -20.96 -30.04
C GLU A 528 -5.23 -20.59 -28.99
N ILE A 529 -5.19 -19.37 -28.45
CA ILE A 529 -6.19 -18.89 -27.47
C ILE A 529 -7.59 -18.88 -28.11
N ARG A 530 -7.70 -18.44 -29.37
CA ARG A 530 -8.98 -18.40 -30.10
C ARG A 530 -9.54 -19.80 -30.34
N GLU A 531 -8.70 -20.76 -30.73
CA GLU A 531 -9.10 -22.15 -30.90
C GLU A 531 -9.53 -22.79 -29.57
N THR A 532 -8.79 -22.56 -28.48
CA THR A 532 -9.18 -23.04 -27.15
C THR A 532 -10.55 -22.49 -26.73
N ILE A 533 -10.78 -21.19 -26.87
CA ILE A 533 -12.08 -20.57 -26.55
C ILE A 533 -13.19 -21.13 -27.44
N LYS A 534 -12.92 -21.31 -28.73
CA LYS A 534 -13.87 -21.89 -29.66
C LYS A 534 -14.28 -23.30 -29.23
N ASN A 535 -13.31 -24.18 -28.98
CA ASN A 535 -13.57 -25.59 -28.66
C ASN A 535 -14.19 -25.77 -27.26
N GLU A 536 -13.65 -25.09 -26.26
CA GLU A 536 -14.01 -25.32 -24.85
C GLU A 536 -15.25 -24.52 -24.42
N ILE A 537 -15.59 -23.43 -25.13
CA ILE A 537 -16.68 -22.52 -24.72
C ILE A 537 -17.75 -22.41 -25.80
N LEU A 538 -17.40 -21.98 -27.01
CA LEU A 538 -18.39 -21.59 -28.04
C LEU A 538 -19.03 -22.81 -28.75
N GLU A 539 -18.22 -23.82 -29.05
CA GLU A 539 -18.64 -25.05 -29.72
C GLU A 539 -18.76 -26.21 -28.73
N ASN A 540 -18.70 -25.93 -27.43
CA ASN A 540 -18.88 -26.93 -26.40
C ASN A 540 -20.31 -27.49 -26.48
N SER A 541 -20.40 -28.70 -27.04
CA SER A 541 -21.65 -29.41 -27.29
C SER A 541 -22.52 -29.57 -26.03
N THR A 542 -21.91 -29.57 -24.84
CA THR A 542 -22.62 -29.64 -23.56
C THR A 542 -23.31 -28.32 -23.21
N LEU A 543 -22.67 -27.18 -23.48
CA LEU A 543 -23.25 -25.85 -23.27
C LEU A 543 -24.31 -25.52 -24.34
N MET A 544 -24.09 -25.95 -25.58
CA MET A 544 -24.96 -25.72 -26.74
C MET A 544 -26.17 -26.66 -26.82
N ALA A 545 -26.24 -27.71 -25.98
CA ALA A 545 -27.36 -28.65 -25.98
C ALA A 545 -28.69 -27.92 -25.74
N GLU A 546 -29.72 -28.28 -26.51
CA GLU A 546 -31.07 -27.74 -26.35
C GLU A 546 -31.59 -28.10 -24.95
N PRO A 547 -32.11 -27.14 -24.16
CA PRO A 547 -32.72 -27.45 -22.89
C PRO A 547 -34.02 -28.23 -23.08
N PHE A 548 -34.37 -29.04 -22.08
CA PHE A 548 -35.72 -29.57 -21.99
C PHE A 548 -36.74 -28.43 -21.82
N HIS A 549 -37.90 -28.63 -22.41
CA HIS A 549 -39.11 -27.83 -22.28
C HIS A 549 -40.23 -28.74 -21.77
N ASP A 550 -41.29 -28.15 -21.21
CA ASP A 550 -42.42 -28.92 -20.69
C ASP A 550 -43.03 -29.86 -21.73
N SER A 551 -42.98 -29.48 -23.01
CA SER A 551 -43.50 -30.26 -24.13
C SER A 551 -42.60 -31.42 -24.58
N ASN A 552 -41.31 -31.42 -24.23
CA ASN A 552 -40.33 -32.39 -24.73
C ASN A 552 -39.57 -33.14 -23.61
N THR A 553 -39.93 -32.90 -22.35
CA THR A 553 -39.40 -33.60 -21.18
C THR A 553 -40.00 -35.01 -21.10
N PRO A 554 -39.19 -36.09 -21.08
CA PRO A 554 -39.70 -37.45 -20.93
C PRO A 554 -40.49 -37.65 -19.64
N ALA A 555 -41.55 -38.46 -19.69
CA ALA A 555 -42.43 -38.71 -18.54
C ALA A 555 -41.66 -39.18 -17.28
N TRP A 556 -40.74 -40.12 -17.45
CA TRP A 556 -39.90 -40.63 -16.35
C TRP A 556 -39.06 -39.54 -15.68
N LEU A 557 -38.58 -38.55 -16.46
CA LEU A 557 -37.77 -37.45 -15.95
C LEU A 557 -38.64 -36.41 -15.24
N SER A 558 -39.81 -36.09 -15.82
CA SER A 558 -40.82 -35.25 -15.17
C SER A 558 -41.24 -35.83 -13.81
N ASP A 559 -41.49 -37.13 -13.75
CA ASP A 559 -41.94 -37.81 -12.53
C ASP A 559 -40.81 -37.89 -11.49
N ALA A 560 -39.57 -38.11 -11.93
CA ALA A 560 -38.39 -38.05 -11.07
C ALA A 560 -38.21 -36.65 -10.45
N VAL A 561 -38.29 -35.58 -11.25
CA VAL A 561 -38.18 -34.18 -10.78
C VAL A 561 -39.28 -33.84 -9.77
N LYS A 562 -40.51 -34.30 -9.99
CA LYS A 562 -41.65 -34.12 -9.07
C LYS A 562 -41.50 -34.89 -7.75
N SER A 563 -40.74 -36.00 -7.77
CA SER A 563 -40.49 -36.83 -6.59
C SER A 563 -39.41 -36.27 -5.66
N VAL A 564 -38.64 -35.27 -6.11
CA VAL A 564 -37.62 -34.62 -5.27
C VAL A 564 -38.31 -33.80 -4.17
N PRO A 565 -37.93 -33.98 -2.88
CA PRO A 565 -38.51 -33.21 -1.79
C PRO A 565 -38.32 -31.71 -2.00
N LYS A 566 -39.40 -30.94 -1.86
CA LYS A 566 -39.35 -29.47 -1.94
C LYS A 566 -38.63 -28.88 -0.72
N GLY A 567 -37.31 -28.81 -0.78
CA GLY A 567 -36.46 -28.09 0.17
C GLY A 567 -36.34 -26.59 -0.15
N LYS A 568 -35.71 -25.82 0.75
CA LYS A 568 -35.40 -24.42 0.46
C LYS A 568 -34.22 -24.40 -0.52
N ALA A 569 -34.29 -23.60 -1.59
CA ALA A 569 -33.17 -23.50 -2.52
C ALA A 569 -31.91 -23.01 -1.79
N ILE A 570 -30.77 -23.66 -2.04
CA ILE A 570 -29.48 -23.27 -1.46
C ILE A 570 -29.12 -21.88 -2.02
N SER A 571 -29.09 -20.86 -1.17
CA SER A 571 -29.02 -19.45 -1.59
C SER A 571 -27.75 -19.05 -2.34
N TRP A 572 -26.70 -19.87 -2.28
CA TRP A 572 -25.44 -19.65 -3.00
C TRP A 572 -25.30 -20.51 -4.27
N VAL A 573 -26.24 -21.41 -4.55
CA VAL A 573 -26.27 -22.19 -5.81
C VAL A 573 -27.16 -21.47 -6.81
N VAL A 574 -26.60 -21.10 -7.94
CA VAL A 574 -27.34 -20.57 -9.09
C VAL A 574 -27.45 -21.70 -10.12
N PRO A 575 -28.64 -22.28 -10.34
CA PRO A 575 -28.84 -23.44 -11.22
C PRO A 575 -28.28 -23.26 -12.64
N GLU A 576 -28.29 -22.03 -13.15
CA GLU A 576 -27.72 -21.64 -14.45
C GLU A 576 -26.20 -21.76 -14.53
N GLU A 577 -25.51 -21.82 -13.37
CA GLU A 577 -24.05 -21.89 -13.27
C GLU A 577 -23.53 -23.31 -13.09
N LEU A 578 -24.40 -24.30 -12.90
CA LEU A 578 -23.98 -25.68 -12.77
C LEU A 578 -23.60 -26.24 -14.14
N PRO A 579 -22.57 -27.12 -14.22
CA PRO A 579 -22.25 -27.81 -15.45
C PRO A 579 -23.51 -28.46 -16.04
N PRO A 580 -23.84 -28.21 -17.32
CA PRO A 580 -25.08 -28.70 -17.91
C PRO A 580 -25.14 -30.23 -17.82
N ILE A 581 -26.17 -30.72 -17.12
CA ILE A 581 -26.44 -32.16 -17.02
C ILE A 581 -27.16 -32.60 -18.29
N LEU A 582 -26.49 -33.40 -19.10
CA LEU A 582 -27.07 -33.95 -20.33
C LEU A 582 -27.83 -35.23 -20.05
N VAL A 583 -29.08 -35.26 -20.48
CA VAL A 583 -29.92 -36.46 -20.55
C VAL A 583 -30.41 -36.59 -21.99
N GLN A 584 -30.09 -37.71 -22.64
CA GLN A 584 -30.47 -37.95 -24.05
C GLN A 584 -30.08 -36.81 -25.02
N LYS A 585 -28.86 -36.25 -24.84
CA LYS A 585 -28.30 -35.15 -25.65
C LYS A 585 -29.02 -33.79 -25.50
N LYS A 586 -29.99 -33.67 -24.59
CA LYS A 586 -30.58 -32.39 -24.17
C LYS A 586 -30.11 -32.06 -22.75
N LYS A 587 -29.99 -30.78 -22.43
CA LYS A 587 -29.63 -30.36 -21.07
C LYS A 587 -30.87 -30.17 -20.20
N LEU A 588 -30.75 -30.44 -18.90
CA LEU A 588 -31.79 -30.09 -17.95
C LEU A 588 -32.10 -28.58 -18.02
N SER A 589 -33.38 -28.24 -17.91
CA SER A 589 -33.81 -26.85 -17.80
C SER A 589 -33.50 -26.29 -16.41
N VAL A 590 -33.42 -24.96 -16.29
CA VAL A 590 -33.18 -24.27 -15.02
C VAL A 590 -34.15 -24.72 -13.91
N PRO A 591 -35.48 -24.83 -14.13
CA PRO A 591 -36.40 -25.31 -13.10
C PRO A 591 -36.13 -26.76 -12.68
N GLN A 592 -35.71 -27.62 -13.60
CA GLN A 592 -35.38 -29.02 -13.32
C GLN A 592 -34.08 -29.13 -12.50
N ILE A 593 -33.07 -28.32 -12.82
CA ILE A 593 -31.83 -28.25 -12.05
C ILE A 593 -32.10 -27.72 -10.64
N ALA A 594 -32.88 -26.63 -10.53
CA ALA A 594 -33.26 -26.04 -9.25
C ALA A 594 -34.00 -27.05 -8.34
N ALA A 595 -34.87 -27.87 -8.93
CA ALA A 595 -35.59 -28.92 -8.21
C ALA A 595 -34.64 -30.02 -7.67
N CYS A 596 -33.52 -30.28 -8.33
CA CYS A 596 -32.52 -31.28 -7.93
C CYS A 596 -31.50 -30.79 -6.89
N CYS A 597 -31.53 -29.50 -6.50
CA CYS A 597 -30.64 -28.92 -5.50
C CYS A 597 -31.36 -28.42 -4.22
N PRO A 598 -32.15 -29.27 -3.52
CA PRO A 598 -32.75 -28.87 -2.24
C PRO A 598 -31.71 -28.80 -1.11
N SER A 599 -31.91 -27.86 -0.17
CA SER A 599 -31.14 -27.74 1.09
C SER A 599 -31.17 -28.98 1.97
#